data_AF-A0A3G1KT96-F1
#
_entry.id   AF-A0A3G1KT96-F1
#
_cell.length_a   1.000
_cell.length_b   1.000
_cell.length_c   1.000
_cell.angle_alpha   90.00
_cell.angle_beta   90.00
_cell.angle_gamma   90.00
#
_symmetry.space_group_name_H-M   'P 1'
#
loop_
_entity.id
_entity.type
_entity.pdbx_description
1 polymer ?
#
loop_
_entity_poly.entity_id
_entity_poly.type
_entity_poly.pdbx_seq_one_letter_code
_entity_poly.pdbx_strand_id
1 'polypeptide(L)'
;MKIQNNVFKSKLHGEITERKAFILWHGNKIAIITERMNDATEIEYVIEVLWDDYFKSGCDDTIAGIDMEIKPRRFYVRNHYPSFVIQRVPPEGREDVPNILARLGLKHYDKWDIMCKNKGLCGNDDFTVEEII
;
A
#
# COMPACT_ATOMS: atom_id res chain seq x y z
N MET A 1 -15.74 -1.68 15.60
CA MET A 1 -15.29 -2.88 14.85
C MET A 1 -13.89 -3.21 15.36
N LYS A 2 -13.68 -4.37 15.99
CA LYS A 2 -12.37 -4.76 16.53
C LYS A 2 -11.46 -5.11 15.34
N ILE A 3 -10.42 -4.31 15.10
CA ILE A 3 -9.42 -4.63 14.07
C ILE A 3 -8.62 -5.81 14.62
N GLN A 4 -8.84 -6.99 14.04
CA GLN A 4 -8.06 -8.18 14.37
C GLN A 4 -6.63 -7.93 13.89
N ASN A 5 -5.68 -7.95 14.84
CA ASN A 5 -4.28 -8.19 14.55
C ASN A 5 -4.16 -9.56 13.87
N ASN A 6 -4.29 -9.60 12.54
CA ASN A 6 -3.98 -10.80 11.77
C ASN A 6 -2.47 -10.94 11.67
N VAL A 7 -1.86 -11.37 12.77
CA VAL A 7 -0.54 -11.98 12.76
C VAL A 7 -0.72 -13.33 12.08
N PHE A 8 -0.64 -13.35 10.75
CA PHE A 8 -0.67 -14.60 9.99
C PHE A 8 0.52 -15.47 10.43
N LYS A 9 0.22 -16.68 10.93
CA LYS A 9 1.22 -17.63 11.43
C LYS A 9 1.98 -18.37 10.32
N SER A 10 1.50 -18.33 9.08
CA SER A 10 2.17 -18.96 7.92
C SER A 10 2.59 -17.90 6.91
N LYS A 11 3.90 -17.90 6.59
CA LYS A 11 4.46 -17.09 5.51
C LYS A 11 3.87 -17.52 4.17
N LEU A 12 3.94 -16.66 3.16
CA LEU A 12 3.82 -17.12 1.78
C LEU A 12 4.85 -18.24 1.55
N HIS A 13 4.45 -19.27 0.81
CA HIS A 13 5.30 -20.40 0.42
C HIS A 13 5.38 -20.45 -1.11
N GLY A 14 6.45 -21.05 -1.63
CA GLY A 14 6.76 -21.09 -3.06
C GLY A 14 7.86 -20.09 -3.45
N GLU A 15 8.07 -19.93 -4.76
CA GLU A 15 8.91 -18.85 -5.29
C GLU A 15 8.18 -17.52 -5.10
N ILE A 16 8.83 -16.55 -4.44
CA ILE A 16 8.21 -15.27 -4.09
C ILE A 16 8.85 -14.16 -4.93
N THR A 17 8.02 -13.43 -5.65
CA THR A 17 8.37 -12.13 -6.24
C THR A 17 7.91 -11.02 -5.30
N GLU A 18 8.71 -9.95 -5.18
CA GLU A 18 8.37 -8.80 -4.36
C GLU A 18 8.47 -7.50 -5.16
N ARG A 19 7.49 -6.61 -4.98
CA ARG A 19 7.58 -5.19 -5.35
C ARG A 19 7.55 -4.35 -4.08
N LYS A 20 8.35 -3.29 -4.02
CA LYS A 20 8.48 -2.43 -2.82
C LYS A 20 8.32 -0.97 -3.17
N ALA A 21 7.71 -0.22 -2.26
CA ALA A 21 7.55 1.22 -2.38
C ALA A 21 7.62 1.89 -1.00
N PHE A 22 8.03 3.15 -0.98
CA PHE A 22 7.85 4.03 0.16
C PHE A 22 6.42 4.59 0.17
N ILE A 23 5.84 4.69 1.36
CA ILE A 23 4.72 5.60 1.65
C ILE A 23 5.35 6.89 2.19
N LEU A 24 4.97 8.03 1.61
CA LEU A 24 5.54 9.33 1.92
C LEU A 24 4.50 10.29 2.46
N TRP A 25 4.89 11.07 3.47
CA TRP A 25 4.16 12.23 3.99
C TRP A 25 4.91 13.51 3.62
N HIS A 26 4.34 14.33 2.73
CA HIS A 26 5.00 15.53 2.18
C HIS A 26 6.46 15.29 1.74
N GLY A 27 6.73 14.15 1.10
CA GLY A 27 8.06 13.75 0.63
C GLY A 27 8.96 13.05 1.67
N ASN A 28 8.55 12.98 2.94
CA ASN A 28 9.26 12.20 3.96
C ASN A 28 8.85 10.74 3.89
N LYS A 29 9.81 9.82 3.84
CA LYS A 29 9.56 8.37 3.86
C LYS A 29 9.14 7.96 5.27
N ILE A 30 7.91 7.47 5.42
CA ILE A 30 7.34 7.14 6.75
C ILE A 30 6.94 5.68 6.90
N ALA A 31 6.81 4.94 5.79
CA ALA A 31 6.59 3.51 5.80
C ALA A 31 7.09 2.87 4.50
N ILE A 32 7.25 1.55 4.53
CA ILE A 32 7.53 0.72 3.36
C ILE A 32 6.32 -0.19 3.16
N ILE A 33 5.78 -0.22 1.94
CA ILE A 33 4.80 -1.22 1.52
C ILE A 33 5.48 -2.22 0.58
N THR A 34 5.23 -3.50 0.82
CA THR A 34 5.71 -4.61 -0.01
C THR A 34 4.51 -5.41 -0.49
N GLU A 35 4.39 -5.62 -1.79
CA GLU A 35 3.52 -6.65 -2.37
C GLU A 35 4.37 -7.88 -2.65
N ARG A 36 3.89 -9.03 -2.18
CA ARG A 36 4.49 -10.34 -2.39
C ARG A 36 3.53 -11.20 -3.17
N MET A 37 4.02 -11.86 -4.21
CA MET A 37 3.25 -12.81 -4.99
C MET A 37 4.03 -14.12 -5.10
N ASN A 38 3.38 -15.25 -4.80
CA ASN A 38 3.96 -16.56 -5.06
C ASN A 38 3.62 -17.09 -6.46
N ASP A 39 4.26 -18.19 -6.83
CA ASP A 39 3.99 -19.00 -8.02
C ASP A 39 2.52 -19.48 -8.15
N ALA A 40 1.81 -19.60 -7.02
CA ALA A 40 0.38 -19.88 -6.97
C ALA A 40 -0.53 -18.63 -7.11
N THR A 41 0.04 -17.45 -7.41
CA THR A 41 -0.66 -16.16 -7.56
C THR A 41 -1.36 -15.65 -6.29
N GLU A 42 -1.01 -16.18 -5.12
CA GLU A 42 -1.43 -15.64 -3.84
C GLU A 42 -0.69 -14.34 -3.55
N ILE A 43 -1.44 -13.32 -3.12
CA ILE A 43 -0.90 -12.01 -2.81
C ILE A 43 -0.90 -11.77 -1.30
N GLU A 44 0.24 -11.30 -0.78
CA GLU A 44 0.41 -10.77 0.57
C GLU A 44 0.98 -9.35 0.49
N TYR A 45 0.38 -8.44 1.25
CA TYR A 45 0.93 -7.11 1.49
C TYR A 45 1.55 -7.05 2.88
N VAL A 46 2.71 -6.40 2.97
CA VAL A 46 3.38 -6.06 4.21
C VAL A 46 3.59 -4.55 4.27
N ILE A 47 3.10 -3.91 5.33
CA ILE A 47 3.40 -2.50 5.61
C ILE A 47 4.26 -2.42 6.86
N GLU A 48 5.45 -1.84 6.73
CA GLU A 48 6.41 -1.58 7.80
C GLU A 48 6.48 -0.06 8.03
N VAL A 49 5.88 0.41 9.12
CA VAL A 49 5.92 1.84 9.48
C VAL A 49 7.29 2.16 10.08
N LEU A 50 7.95 3.18 9.53
CA LEU A 50 9.21 3.72 10.01
C LEU A 50 8.91 4.68 11.16
N TRP A 51 8.60 4.16 12.36
CA TRP A 51 8.03 4.94 13.47
C TRP A 51 8.82 6.22 13.81
N ASP A 52 10.14 6.14 13.83
CA ASP A 52 10.98 7.31 14.11
C ASP A 52 10.83 8.39 13.03
N ASP A 53 10.79 7.99 11.76
CA ASP A 53 10.64 8.91 10.63
C ASP A 53 9.21 9.43 10.50
N TYR A 54 8.21 8.59 10.80
CA TYR A 54 6.82 8.98 10.94
C TYR A 54 6.67 10.12 11.95
N PHE A 55 7.21 9.96 13.17
CA PHE A 55 7.13 11.02 14.18
C PHE A 55 7.93 12.28 13.81
N LYS A 56 9.13 12.11 13.22
CA LYS A 56 9.96 13.25 12.79
C LYS A 56 9.35 14.04 11.62
N SER A 57 8.58 13.36 10.76
CA SER A 57 7.93 13.99 9.59
C SER A 57 6.81 14.96 9.98
N GLY A 58 6.32 14.90 11.21
CA GLY A 58 5.14 15.66 11.65
C GLY A 58 3.84 15.13 11.06
N CYS A 59 3.78 13.87 10.62
CA CYS A 59 2.57 13.23 10.10
C CYS A 59 1.46 13.23 11.17
N ASP A 60 0.35 13.89 10.85
CA ASP A 60 -0.85 13.98 11.68
C ASP A 60 -2.01 13.11 11.19
N ASP A 61 -1.84 12.40 10.07
CA ASP A 61 -2.79 11.42 9.53
C ASP A 61 -2.39 9.97 9.81
N THR A 62 -3.34 9.05 9.73
CA THR A 62 -3.16 7.61 9.97
C THR A 62 -3.03 6.82 8.68
N ILE A 63 -2.12 5.84 8.65
CA ILE A 63 -2.04 4.92 7.51
C ILE A 63 -3.26 3.99 7.56
N ALA A 64 -4.15 4.12 6.58
CA ALA A 64 -5.44 3.43 6.57
C ALA A 64 -5.31 1.91 6.75
N GLY A 65 -6.00 1.38 7.77
CA GLY A 65 -6.00 -0.04 8.12
C GLY A 65 -4.94 -0.45 9.15
N ILE A 66 -4.05 0.46 9.56
CA ILE A 66 -3.08 0.24 10.63
C ILE A 66 -3.58 0.90 11.92
N ASP A 67 -3.58 0.13 13.01
CA ASP A 67 -3.76 0.67 14.34
C ASP A 67 -2.43 1.33 14.78
N MET A 68 -2.43 2.67 14.82
CA MET A 68 -1.25 3.47 15.10
C MET A 68 -0.89 3.51 16.60
N GLU A 69 -1.80 3.12 17.49
CA GLU A 69 -1.56 3.11 18.94
C GLU A 69 -0.66 1.95 19.36
N ILE A 70 -0.87 0.77 18.75
CA ILE A 70 -0.10 -0.44 19.04
C ILE A 70 1.31 -0.43 18.41
N LYS A 71 1.58 0.50 17.49
CA LYS A 71 2.86 0.69 16.80
C LYS A 71 3.47 -0.62 16.28
N PRO A 72 2.77 -1.40 15.44
CA PRO A 72 3.25 -2.69 15.00
C PRO A 72 4.57 -2.52 14.23
N ARG A 73 5.50 -3.45 14.41
CA ARG A 73 6.70 -3.49 13.57
C ARG A 73 6.33 -3.73 12.11
N ARG A 74 5.35 -4.61 11.86
CA ARG A 74 4.84 -4.96 10.52
C ARG A 74 3.36 -5.27 10.58
N PHE A 75 2.63 -4.82 9.58
CA PHE A 75 1.23 -5.12 9.35
C PHE A 75 1.10 -6.01 8.10
N TYR A 76 0.39 -7.13 8.21
CA TYR A 76 0.26 -8.13 7.15
C TYR A 76 -1.19 -8.23 6.69
N VAL A 77 -1.42 -8.22 5.37
CA VAL A 77 -2.73 -8.48 4.76
C VAL A 77 -2.56 -9.55 3.69
N ARG A 78 -3.30 -10.66 3.80
CA ARG A 78 -3.26 -11.77 2.85
C ARG A 78 -4.61 -11.97 2.20
N ASN A 79 -4.62 -12.33 0.91
CA ASN A 79 -5.81 -12.62 0.11
C ASN A 79 -6.81 -11.45 -0.04
N HIS A 80 -6.45 -10.26 0.42
CA HIS A 80 -7.22 -9.03 0.28
C HIS A 80 -6.27 -7.83 0.12
N TYR A 81 -6.76 -6.75 -0.46
CA TYR A 81 -6.00 -5.50 -0.58
C TYR A 81 -6.07 -4.72 0.74
N PRO A 82 -4.95 -4.17 1.25
CA PRO A 82 -4.97 -3.25 2.38
C PRO A 82 -5.88 -2.05 2.11
N SER A 83 -6.54 -1.53 3.15
CA SER A 83 -7.36 -0.32 3.03
C SER A 83 -6.59 0.85 2.42
N PHE A 84 -5.31 1.00 2.79
CA PHE A 84 -4.40 1.98 2.20
C PHE A 84 -4.29 1.83 0.66
N VAL A 85 -4.17 0.62 0.13
CA VAL A 85 -4.09 0.39 -1.34
C VAL A 85 -5.42 0.71 -2.00
N ILE A 86 -6.54 0.27 -1.42
CA ILE A 86 -7.88 0.47 -1.97
C ILE A 86 -8.20 1.96 -2.13
N GLN A 87 -7.79 2.80 -1.17
CA GLN A 87 -8.05 4.24 -1.23
C GLN A 87 -7.26 4.97 -2.31
N ARG A 88 -6.25 4.33 -2.92
CA ARG A 88 -5.26 4.97 -3.83
C ARG A 88 -5.52 4.64 -5.29
N VAL A 89 -6.51 3.81 -5.53
CA VAL A 89 -6.88 3.33 -6.85
C VAL A 89 -8.36 3.62 -7.11
N PRO A 90 -8.74 4.10 -8.30
CA PRO A 90 -10.13 4.22 -8.68
C PRO A 90 -10.76 2.82 -8.77
N PRO A 91 -12.04 2.60 -8.42
CA PRO A 91 -12.68 1.31 -8.61
C PRO A 91 -12.58 0.81 -10.06
N GLU A 92 -12.19 -0.45 -10.26
CA GLU A 92 -11.88 -1.04 -11.58
C GLU A 92 -13.03 -0.92 -12.60
N GLY A 93 -14.28 -0.95 -12.15
CA GLY A 93 -15.47 -0.82 -13.00
C GLY A 93 -15.90 0.61 -13.32
N ARG A 94 -15.16 1.64 -12.91
CA ARG A 94 -15.52 3.04 -13.15
C ARG A 94 -15.23 3.41 -14.62
N GLU A 95 -16.18 4.10 -15.27
CA GLU A 95 -16.16 4.35 -16.72
C GLU A 95 -14.91 5.11 -17.22
N ASP A 96 -14.36 6.01 -16.40
CA ASP A 96 -13.20 6.82 -16.74
C ASP A 96 -11.84 6.14 -16.40
N VAL A 97 -11.82 4.91 -15.87
CA VAL A 97 -10.59 4.16 -15.57
C VAL A 97 -9.66 4.08 -16.79
N PRO A 98 -10.12 3.77 -18.02
CA PRO A 98 -9.24 3.76 -19.19
C PRO A 98 -8.53 5.10 -19.42
N ASN A 99 -9.22 6.22 -19.19
CA ASN A 99 -8.63 7.56 -19.32
C ASN A 99 -7.60 7.84 -18.23
N ILE A 100 -7.84 7.36 -17.01
CA ILE A 100 -6.88 7.48 -15.90
C ILE A 100 -5.63 6.66 -16.22
N LEU A 101 -5.78 5.39 -16.64
CA LEU A 101 -4.65 4.54 -17.01
C LEU A 101 -3.82 5.19 -18.12
N ALA A 102 -4.46 5.73 -19.16
CA ALA A 102 -3.77 6.44 -20.24
C ALA A 102 -2.98 7.66 -19.72
N ARG A 103 -3.55 8.47 -18.81
CA ARG A 103 -2.87 9.62 -18.18
C ARG A 103 -1.68 9.19 -17.31
N LEU A 104 -1.78 8.03 -16.66
CA LEU A 104 -0.69 7.45 -15.86
C LEU A 104 0.33 6.68 -16.73
N GLY A 105 0.10 6.53 -18.03
CA GLY A 105 0.96 5.75 -18.93
C GLY A 105 0.89 4.23 -18.68
N LEU A 106 -0.23 3.74 -18.16
CA LEU A 106 -0.48 2.33 -17.85
C LEU A 106 -1.33 1.65 -18.92
N LYS A 107 -0.97 0.42 -19.29
CA LYS A 107 -1.69 -0.40 -20.28
C LYS A 107 -2.75 -1.30 -19.65
N HIS A 108 -2.58 -1.64 -18.37
CA HIS A 108 -3.41 -2.58 -17.65
C HIS A 108 -3.77 -2.01 -16.28
N TYR A 109 -4.89 -2.49 -15.74
CA TYR A 109 -5.33 -2.13 -14.40
C TYR A 109 -4.56 -2.97 -13.37
N ASP A 110 -3.43 -2.45 -12.92
CA ASP A 110 -2.64 -3.01 -11.82
C ASP A 110 -2.66 -2.04 -10.64
N LYS A 111 -3.19 -2.47 -9.49
CA LYS A 111 -3.42 -1.56 -8.34
C LYS A 111 -2.12 -1.01 -7.78
N TRP A 112 -1.05 -1.81 -7.83
CA TRP A 112 0.27 -1.39 -7.40
C TRP A 112 0.81 -0.27 -8.29
N ASP A 113 0.82 -0.49 -9.61
CA ASP A 113 1.31 0.50 -10.58
C ASP A 113 0.49 1.81 -10.51
N ILE A 114 -0.84 1.68 -10.39
CA ILE A 114 -1.72 2.85 -10.24
C ILE A 114 -1.36 3.59 -8.96
N MET A 115 -1.31 2.92 -7.80
CA MET A 115 -0.98 3.54 -6.52
C MET A 115 0.34 4.32 -6.59
N CYS A 116 1.38 3.74 -7.18
CA CYS A 116 2.71 4.36 -7.30
C CYS A 116 2.74 5.56 -8.26
N LYS A 117 1.94 5.53 -9.34
CA LYS A 117 1.92 6.60 -10.37
C LYS A 117 0.90 7.70 -10.11
N ASN A 118 -0.14 7.41 -9.34
CA ASN A 118 -1.25 8.33 -9.11
C ASN A 118 -0.89 9.49 -8.15
N LYS A 119 0.27 9.44 -7.48
CA LYS A 119 0.84 10.54 -6.68
C LYS A 119 -0.16 11.22 -5.72
N GLY A 120 -0.98 10.43 -5.04
CA GLY A 120 -1.95 10.93 -4.05
C GLY A 120 -3.25 11.50 -4.63
N LEU A 121 -3.47 11.43 -5.96
CA LEU A 121 -4.73 11.90 -6.58
C LEU A 121 -5.97 11.08 -6.15
N CYS A 122 -5.78 9.92 -5.53
CA CYS A 122 -6.83 9.15 -4.88
C CYS A 122 -6.49 8.96 -3.40
N GLY A 123 -7.43 9.34 -2.54
CA GLY A 123 -7.28 9.38 -1.09
C GLY A 123 -7.96 10.61 -0.50
N ASN A 124 -8.14 10.63 0.81
CA ASN A 124 -8.64 11.79 1.56
C ASN A 124 -7.52 12.41 2.43
N ASP A 125 -6.27 12.18 2.04
CA ASP A 125 -5.06 12.48 2.80
C ASP A 125 -3.92 12.81 1.83
N ASP A 126 -2.80 13.29 2.37
CA ASP A 126 -1.63 13.75 1.59
C ASP A 126 -0.55 12.68 1.38
N PHE A 127 -0.85 11.40 1.63
CA PHE A 127 0.11 10.34 1.38
C PHE A 127 0.38 10.15 -0.11
N THR A 128 1.66 10.00 -0.46
CA THR A 128 2.10 9.59 -1.80
C THR A 128 2.90 8.30 -1.74
N VAL A 129 3.09 7.66 -2.90
CA VAL A 129 3.81 6.38 -3.00
C VAL A 129 4.89 6.46 -4.09
N GLU A 130 6.05 5.89 -3.79
CA GLU A 130 7.21 5.85 -4.70
C GLU A 130 7.89 4.48 -4.67
N GLU A 131 8.04 3.86 -5.85
CA GLU A 131 8.70 2.56 -5.96
C GLU A 131 10.17 2.59 -5.56
N ILE A 132 10.61 1.49 -4.95
CA ILE A 132 12.00 1.21 -4.66
C ILE A 132 12.53 0.37 -5.83
N ILE A 133 13.39 0.99 -6.65
CA ILE A 133 14.07 0.37 -7.79
C ILE A 133 15.28 -0.44 -7.31
#